data_AF-A0AAV6V6W6-F1
#
_entry.id   AF-A0AAV6V6W6-F1
#
_cell.length_a   1.000
_cell.length_b   1.000
_cell.length_c   1.000
_cell.angle_alpha   90.00
_cell.angle_beta   90.00
_cell.angle_gamma   90.00
#
_symmetry.space_group_name_H-M   'P 1'
#
loop_
_entity.id
_entity.type
_entity.pdbx_description
1 polymer ?
#
loop_
_entity_poly.entity_id
_entity_poly.type
_entity_poly.pdbx_seq_one_letter_code
_entity_poly.pdbx_strand_id
1 'polypeptide(L)' 'MDKTGVEKLLLVVPKKYRNDLKAFCHEGTSGHLGVTKTKDIFSRHFFWPQCYKEIEDYVRSCDRCQRVGKPFDKRRLL' A
#
# COMPACT_ATOMS: atom_id res chain seq x y z
N MET A 1 -1.64 14.23 -8.86
CA MET A 1 -3.02 14.68 -9.09
C MET A 1 -3.95 13.57 -8.65
N ASP A 2 -4.79 13.84 -7.66
CA ASP A 2 -5.87 12.93 -7.32
C ASP A 2 -6.97 13.02 -8.41
N LYS A 3 -7.91 12.07 -8.43
CA LYS A 3 -8.95 11.97 -9.48
C LYS A 3 -9.99 13.09 -9.44
N THR A 4 -10.01 13.90 -8.38
CA THR A 4 -10.97 15.00 -8.20
C THR A 4 -10.42 16.37 -8.60
N GLY A 5 -9.13 16.45 -8.97
CA GLY A 5 -8.51 17.71 -9.37
C GLY A 5 -8.23 18.67 -8.22
N VAL A 6 -8.28 18.19 -6.97
CA VAL A 6 -8.06 19.00 -5.78
C VAL A 6 -6.59 18.89 -5.36
N GLU A 7 -5.90 20.03 -5.28
CA GLU A 7 -4.56 20.04 -4.71
C GLU A 7 -4.61 19.72 -3.22
N LYS A 8 -3.94 18.63 -2.84
CA LYS A 8 -3.95 18.10 -1.49
C LYS A 8 -2.54 18.07 -0.92
N LEU A 9 -2.39 18.67 0.27
CA LEU A 9 -1.18 18.53 1.06
C LEU A 9 -1.11 17.13 1.69
N LEU A 10 0.04 16.49 1.55
CA LEU A 10 0.32 15.16 2.10
C LEU A 10 1.46 15.25 3.12
N LEU A 11 1.40 14.44 4.15
CA LEU A 11 2.47 14.34 5.13
C LEU A 11 3.65 13.58 4.53
N VAL A 12 4.81 14.23 4.46
CA VAL A 12 6.06 13.58 4.06
C VAL A 12 6.55 12.70 5.20
N VAL A 13 6.72 11.41 4.93
CA VAL A 13 7.03 10.43 5.98
C VAL A 13 8.55 10.18 6.09
N PRO A 14 9.17 10.43 7.26
CA PRO A 14 10.53 10.00 7.55
C PRO A 14 10.72 8.49 7.44
N LYS A 15 11.91 8.05 6.98
CA LYS A 15 12.21 6.62 6.72
C LYS A 15 11.84 5.68 7.88
N LYS A 16 12.09 6.10 9.11
CA LYS A 16 11.84 5.29 10.32
C LYS A 16 10.37 4.88 10.53
N TYR A 17 9.41 5.60 9.97
CA TYR A 17 7.98 5.31 10.15
C TYR A 17 7.34 4.58 8.96
N ARG A 18 8.09 4.37 7.87
CA ARG A 18 7.51 3.84 6.62
C ARG A 18 7.05 2.39 6.76
N ASN A 19 7.77 1.57 7.53
CA ASN A 19 7.37 0.18 7.77
C ASN A 19 6.08 0.09 8.57
N ASP A 20 5.97 0.87 9.65
CA ASP A 20 4.78 0.93 10.49
C ASP A 20 3.56 1.39 9.69
N LEU A 21 3.72 2.40 8.83
CA LEU A 21 2.63 2.85 7.96
C LEU A 21 2.24 1.83 6.90
N LYS A 22 3.20 1.10 6.32
CA LYS A 22 2.88 0.01 5.38
C LYS A 22 2.08 -1.09 6.08
N ALA A 23 2.49 -1.49 7.28
CA ALA A 23 1.76 -2.44 8.10
C ALA A 23 0.36 -1.93 8.44
N PHE A 24 0.25 -0.71 8.97
CA PHE A 24 -1.02 -0.07 9.33
C PHE A 24 -2.00 0.01 8.15
N CYS A 25 -1.54 0.43 6.97
CA CYS A 25 -2.41 0.52 5.80
C CYS A 25 -2.82 -0.87 5.25
N HIS A 26 -1.97 -1.87 5.40
CA HIS A 26 -2.24 -3.24 4.92
C HIS A 26 -3.15 -4.01 5.88
N GLU A 27 -2.91 -3.91 7.18
CA GLU A 27 -3.58 -4.65 8.25
C GLU A 27 -4.83 -3.93 8.78
N GLY A 28 -5.45 -3.07 7.97
CA GLY A 28 -6.59 -2.24 8.37
C GLY A 28 -7.73 -3.00 9.06
N THR A 29 -8.74 -2.28 9.56
CA THR A 29 -9.79 -2.81 10.47
C THR A 29 -10.47 -4.11 10.02
N SER A 30 -10.56 -4.37 8.71
CA SER A 30 -11.19 -5.58 8.14
C SER A 30 -10.19 -6.69 7.76
N GLY A 31 -8.93 -6.61 8.22
CA GLY A 31 -7.86 -7.55 7.91
C GLY A 31 -6.98 -7.12 6.73
N HIS A 32 -6.19 -8.07 6.21
CA HIS A 32 -5.14 -7.81 5.23
C HIS A 32 -5.70 -7.38 3.87
N LEU A 33 -5.55 -6.10 3.53
CA LEU A 33 -6.04 -5.49 2.31
C LEU A 33 -5.10 -5.75 1.12
N GLY A 34 -5.70 -5.90 -0.07
CA GLY A 34 -4.96 -5.97 -1.32
C GLY A 34 -4.29 -4.65 -1.72
N VAL A 35 -3.42 -4.71 -2.74
CA VAL A 35 -2.56 -3.59 -3.18
C VAL A 35 -3.36 -2.31 -3.45
N THR A 36 -4.45 -2.40 -4.22
CA THR A 36 -5.23 -1.24 -4.64
C THR A 36 -5.83 -0.49 -3.45
N LYS A 37 -6.45 -1.21 -2.51
CA LYS A 37 -7.06 -0.60 -1.31
C LYS A 37 -5.99 -0.04 -0.36
N THR A 38 -4.88 -0.74 -0.20
CA THR A 38 -3.76 -0.28 0.64
C THR A 38 -3.18 1.04 0.11
N LYS A 39 -2.95 1.14 -1.20
CA LYS A 39 -2.48 2.37 -1.86
C LYS A 39 -3.51 3.51 -1.73
N ASP A 40 -4.79 3.20 -1.87
CA ASP A 40 -5.86 4.19 -1.74
C ASP A 40 -5.84 4.82 -0.34
N ILE A 41 -5.87 4.00 0.72
CA ILE A 41 -5.78 4.47 2.11
C ILE A 41 -4.53 5.32 2.34
N PHE A 42 -3.38 4.82 1.88
CA PHE A 42 -2.11 5.51 2.03
C PHE A 42 -2.10 6.90 1.38
N SER A 43 -2.52 6.96 0.11
CA SER A 43 -2.46 8.16 -0.73
C SER A 43 -3.34 9.31 -0.23
N ARG A 44 -4.28 9.03 0.68
CA ARG A 44 -5.12 10.05 1.29
C ARG A 44 -4.34 10.97 2.24
N HIS A 45 -3.24 10.52 2.83
CA HIS A 45 -2.61 11.29 3.92
C HIS A 45 -1.09 11.39 3.82
N PHE A 46 -0.44 10.48 3.09
CA PHE A 46 1.00 10.29 3.21
C PHE A 46 1.72 10.32 1.86
N PHE A 47 2.99 10.70 1.91
CA PHE A 47 3.87 10.68 0.75
C PHE A 47 5.33 10.38 1.12
N TRP A 48 6.00 9.64 0.24
CA TRP A 48 7.45 9.68 0.06
C TRP A 48 7.81 9.25 -1.37
N PRO A 49 9.03 9.58 -1.86
CA PRO A 49 9.49 9.06 -3.15
C PRO A 49 9.42 7.53 -3.19
N GLN A 50 8.87 6.96 -4.26
CA GLN A 50 8.66 5.51 -4.44
C GLN A 50 7.65 4.82 -3.50
N CYS A 51 6.86 5.57 -2.70
CA CYS A 51 5.88 4.99 -1.76
C CYS A 51 4.94 3.93 -2.36
N TYR A 52 4.39 4.16 -3.55
CA TYR A 52 3.48 3.20 -4.20
C TYR A 52 4.15 1.86 -4.51
N LYS A 53 5.41 1.86 -4.96
CA LYS A 53 6.14 0.62 -5.25
C LYS A 53 6.45 -0.12 -3.95
N GLU A 54 6.96 0.60 -2.94
CA GLU A 54 7.26 -0.01 -1.64
C GLU A 54 6.03 -0.61 -0.96
N ILE A 55 4.86 0.04 -1.07
CA ILE A 55 3.59 -0.49 -0.54
C ILE A 55 3.16 -1.74 -1.29
N GLU A 56 3.27 -1.73 -2.62
CA GLU A 56 2.94 -2.89 -3.44
C GLU A 56 3.83 -4.09 -3.12
N ASP A 57 5.14 -3.88 -2.99
CA ASP A 57 6.11 -4.92 -2.64
C ASP A 57 5.84 -5.46 -1.21
N TYR A 58 5.46 -4.59 -0.27
CA TYR A 58 5.08 -4.99 1.08
C TYR A 58 3.83 -5.89 1.08
N VAL A 59 2.75 -5.46 0.42
CA VAL A 59 1.52 -6.26 0.36
C VAL A 59 1.76 -7.59 -0.37
N ARG A 60 2.55 -7.57 -1.45
CA ARG A 60 2.89 -8.78 -2.22
C ARG A 60 3.76 -9.76 -1.44
N SER A 61 4.55 -9.30 -0.46
CA SER A 61 5.40 -10.15 0.38
C SER A 61 4.69 -10.68 1.63
N CYS A 62 3.42 -10.30 1.87
CA CYS A 62 2.66 -10.82 3.00
C CYS A 62 2.35 -12.33 2.84
N ASP A 63 2.99 -13.16 3.67
CA ASP A 63 2.82 -14.62 3.69
C ASP A 63 1.34 -15.04 3.85
N ARG A 64 0.62 -14.42 4.79
CA ARG A 64 -0.81 -14.70 5.00
C ARG A 64 -1.62 -14.49 3.72
N CYS A 65 -1.43 -13.34 3.05
CA CYS A 65 -2.11 -13.04 1.79
C CYS A 65 -1.72 -14.00 0.67
N GLN A 66 -0.45 -14.40 0.59
CA GLN A 66 0.02 -15.36 -0.41
C GLN A 66 -0.61 -16.75 -0.22
N ARG A 67 -0.85 -17.17 1.03
CA ARG A 67 -1.50 -18.46 1.34
C ARG A 67 -2.99 -18.46 1.05
N VAL A 68 -3.69 -17.34 1.29
CA VAL A 68 -5.15 -17.24 1.09
C VAL A 68 -5.54 -16.76 -0.32
N GLY A 69 -4.62 -16.11 -1.04
CA GLY A 69 -4.88 -15.48 -2.33
C GLY A 69 -5.15 -16.49 -3.44
N LYS A 70 -5.94 -16.08 -4.45
CA LYS A 70 -6.21 -16.94 -5.61
C LYS A 70 -4.92 -17.11 -6.43
N PRO A 71 -4.61 -18.32 -6.96
CA PRO A 71 -3.37 -18.61 -7.69
C PRO A 71 -3.08 -17.71 -8.91
N PHE A 72 -4.08 -17.02 -9.45
CA PHE A 72 -4.01 -16.29 -10.73
C PHE A 72 -3.51 -14.84 -10.65
N ASP A 73 -3.21 -14.29 -9.47
CA ASP A 73 -2.63 -12.94 -9.32
C ASP A 73 -1.10 -12.89 -9.54
N LYS A 74 -0.47 -14.03 -9.90
CA LYS A 74 0.98 -14.16 -10.13
C LYS A 74 1.46 -13.62 -11.48
N ARG A 75 0.57 -13.12 -12.36
CA ARG A 75 0.94 -12.58 -13.69
C ARG A 75 1.51 -11.16 -13.61
N ARG A 76 2.70 -11.01 -13.01
CA ARG A 76 3.64 -9.91 -13.28
C ARG A 76 5.06 -10.19 -12.77
N LEU A 77 5.49 -11.46 -12.89
CA LEU A 77 6.88 -11.89 -12.71
C LEU A 77 7.50 -12.38 -14.04
N LEU A 78 6.89 -12.01 -15.16
CA LEU A 78 7.51 -12.03 -16.49
C LEU A 78 7.62 -10.57 -16.96
#